data_AF-A0A1Q9T830-F1
#
_entry.id   AF-A0A1Q9T830-F1
#
_cell.length_a   1.000
_cell.length_b   1.000
_cell.length_c   1.000
_cell.angle_alpha   90.00
_cell.angle_beta   90.00
_cell.angle_gamma   90.00
#
_symmetry.space_group_name_H-M   'P 1'
#
loop_
_entity.id
_entity.type
_entity.pdbx_description
1 polymer ?
#
loop_
_entity_poly.entity_id
_entity_poly.type
_entity_poly.pdbx_seq_one_letter_code
_entity_poly.pdbx_strand_id
1 'polypeptide(L)'
;MTSDDFSRMRRQRCMVAAVVDQVEPMTMLQRYPQIIGAVGDNVVTDLPQEDLDEWAGLVLQVQGATMSSLPFTGANIDTVDPNYSQIRARVYEALNPTPAPEPPPEEATATNAPEDEAQETTEAPPEEAAATTSEEPTDELEDVGAVCG
;
A
#
# COMPACT_ATOMS: atom_id res chain seq x y z
N MET A 1 2.75 13.89 20.43
CA MET A 1 2.04 12.74 19.83
C MET A 1 1.11 12.14 20.88
N THR A 2 -0.10 12.65 21.00
CA THR A 2 -1.15 11.97 21.76
C THR A 2 -1.53 10.73 20.97
N SER A 3 -1.31 9.53 21.53
CA SER A 3 -1.73 8.27 20.92
C SER A 3 -3.25 8.22 20.86
N ASP A 4 -3.82 8.70 19.77
CA ASP A 4 -5.25 8.60 19.48
C ASP A 4 -5.62 7.18 19.00
N ASP A 5 -6.92 6.96 18.80
CA ASP A 5 -7.48 5.69 18.36
C ASP A 5 -6.99 5.28 16.95
N PHE A 6 -6.87 6.24 16.04
CA PHE A 6 -6.40 6.06 14.66
C PHE A 6 -4.93 5.67 14.63
N SER A 7 -4.11 6.23 15.53
CA SER A 7 -2.72 5.79 15.76
C SER A 7 -2.63 4.31 16.21
N ARG A 8 -3.61 3.80 16.96
CA ARG A 8 -3.70 2.37 17.30
C ARG A 8 -4.13 1.53 16.09
N MET A 9 -5.13 1.97 15.34
CA MET A 9 -5.60 1.27 14.12
C MET A 9 -4.53 1.21 13.03
N ARG A 10 -3.69 2.24 12.88
CA ARG A 10 -2.51 2.20 11.99
C ARG A 10 -1.57 1.07 12.38
N ARG A 11 -1.20 0.97 13.66
CA ARG A 11 -0.32 -0.11 14.16
C ARG A 11 -0.91 -1.50 13.93
N GLN A 12 -2.23 -1.66 14.03
CA GLN A 12 -2.90 -2.93 13.71
C GLN A 12 -2.75 -3.30 12.23
N ARG A 13 -2.97 -2.34 11.31
CA ARG A 13 -2.77 -2.56 9.87
C ARG A 13 -1.31 -2.90 9.55
N CYS A 14 -0.36 -2.18 10.14
CA CYS A 14 1.07 -2.47 9.97
C CYS A 14 1.46 -3.85 10.52
N MET A 15 0.88 -4.28 11.64
CA MET A 15 1.09 -5.63 12.16
C MET A 15 0.58 -6.69 11.17
N VAL A 16 -0.60 -6.49 10.58
CA VAL A 16 -1.15 -7.42 9.57
C VAL A 16 -0.23 -7.50 8.35
N ALA A 17 0.21 -6.36 7.82
CA ALA A 17 1.12 -6.33 6.68
C ALA A 17 2.47 -7.00 7.01
N ALA A 18 3.04 -6.73 8.18
CA ALA A 18 4.27 -7.38 8.61
C ALA A 18 4.12 -8.91 8.73
N VAL A 19 2.94 -9.40 9.15
CA VAL A 19 2.66 -10.85 9.16
C VAL A 19 2.58 -11.40 7.74
N VAL A 20 1.93 -10.69 6.81
CA VAL A 20 1.88 -11.06 5.39
C VAL A 20 3.27 -11.07 4.77
N ASP A 21 4.14 -10.12 5.10
CA ASP A 21 5.50 -10.06 4.55
C ASP A 21 6.41 -11.17 5.10
N GLN A 22 6.24 -11.55 6.38
CA GLN A 22 7.12 -12.50 7.07
C GLN A 22 6.68 -13.95 6.93
N VAL A 23 5.43 -14.21 6.55
CA VAL A 23 4.91 -15.58 6.50
C VAL A 23 5.55 -16.36 5.34
N GLU A 24 5.87 -17.63 5.57
CA GLU A 24 6.22 -18.58 4.51
C GLU A 24 4.97 -19.44 4.19
N PRO A 25 4.18 -19.13 3.15
CA PRO A 25 2.84 -19.71 2.98
C PRO A 25 2.86 -21.24 2.85
N MET A 26 3.81 -21.77 2.07
CA MET A 26 3.96 -23.22 1.88
C MET A 26 4.43 -23.96 3.14
N THR A 27 5.23 -23.30 3.97
CA THR A 27 5.65 -23.85 5.27
C THR A 27 4.48 -23.84 6.26
N MET A 28 3.63 -22.80 6.22
CA MET A 28 2.43 -22.70 7.05
C MET A 28 1.41 -23.79 6.73
N LEU A 29 1.19 -24.12 5.45
CA LEU A 29 0.29 -25.21 5.06
C LEU A 29 0.65 -26.54 5.72
N GLN A 30 1.94 -26.90 5.64
CA GLN A 30 2.46 -28.12 6.24
C GLN A 30 2.31 -28.14 7.77
N ARG A 31 2.22 -26.96 8.39
CA ARG A 31 2.11 -26.77 9.83
C ARG A 31 0.69 -26.45 10.30
N TYR A 32 -0.27 -26.36 9.38
CA TYR A 32 -1.63 -25.91 9.68
C TYR A 32 -2.29 -26.72 10.80
N PRO A 33 -2.21 -28.08 10.82
CA PRO A 33 -2.77 -28.88 11.93
C PRO A 33 -2.19 -28.52 13.30
N GLN A 34 -0.88 -28.27 13.39
CA GLN A 34 -0.22 -27.89 14.63
C GLN A 34 -0.60 -26.47 15.05
N ILE A 35 -0.74 -25.55 14.08
CA ILE A 35 -1.16 -24.17 14.33
C ILE A 35 -2.57 -24.17 14.90
N ILE A 36 -3.57 -24.76 14.22
CA ILE A 36 -4.96 -24.78 14.71
C ILE A 36 -5.08 -25.49 16.06
N GLY A 37 -4.28 -26.53 16.30
CA GLY A 37 -4.21 -27.18 17.61
C GLY A 37 -3.66 -26.29 18.72
N ALA A 38 -2.74 -25.38 18.40
CA ALA A 38 -2.16 -24.44 19.35
C ALA A 38 -3.06 -23.22 19.61
N VAL A 39 -3.73 -22.67 18.59
CA VAL A 39 -4.66 -21.54 18.77
C VAL A 39 -5.98 -21.99 19.39
N GLY A 40 -6.43 -23.23 19.13
CA GLY A 40 -7.68 -23.77 19.66
C GLY A 40 -8.86 -22.84 19.39
N ASP A 41 -9.69 -22.61 20.42
CA ASP A 41 -10.89 -21.77 20.31
C ASP A 41 -10.62 -20.26 20.31
N ASN A 42 -9.35 -19.82 20.29
CA ASN A 42 -8.99 -18.39 20.31
C ASN A 42 -9.11 -17.73 18.93
N VAL A 43 -9.26 -18.51 17.85
CA VAL A 43 -9.43 -18.03 16.48
C VAL A 43 -10.59 -18.76 15.83
N VAL A 44 -11.52 -18.00 15.25
CA VAL A 44 -12.65 -18.53 14.48
C VAL A 44 -12.48 -18.10 13.03
N THR A 45 -12.65 -19.04 12.10
CA THR A 45 -12.54 -18.79 10.67
C THR A 45 -13.45 -19.72 9.88
N ASP A 46 -14.03 -19.20 8.81
CA ASP A 46 -14.84 -19.96 7.85
C ASP A 46 -14.00 -20.50 6.68
N LEU A 47 -12.67 -20.46 6.80
CA LEU A 47 -11.74 -20.98 5.79
C LEU A 47 -11.78 -22.52 5.75
N PRO A 48 -12.23 -23.14 4.64
CA PRO A 48 -12.24 -24.60 4.50
C PRO A 48 -10.81 -25.15 4.40
N GLN A 49 -10.58 -26.36 4.92
CA GLN A 49 -9.24 -26.97 4.88
C GLN A 49 -8.85 -27.37 3.46
N GLU A 50 -9.82 -27.74 2.62
CA GLU A 50 -9.60 -28.09 1.22
C GLU A 50 -9.11 -26.92 0.36
N ASP A 51 -9.36 -25.67 0.76
CA ASP A 51 -9.00 -24.48 -0.02
C ASP A 51 -7.65 -23.89 0.41
N LEU A 52 -6.98 -24.45 1.42
CA LEU A 52 -5.79 -23.84 2.01
C LEU A 52 -4.65 -23.66 0.99
N ASP A 53 -4.51 -24.60 0.04
CA ASP A 53 -3.51 -24.51 -1.03
C ASP A 53 -3.76 -23.27 -1.92
N GLU A 54 -5.01 -23.00 -2.30
CA GLU A 54 -5.42 -21.80 -3.01
C GLU A 54 -5.12 -20.53 -2.21
N TRP A 55 -5.40 -20.54 -0.90
CA TRP A 55 -5.12 -19.41 -0.01
C TRP A 55 -3.61 -19.14 0.11
N ALA A 56 -2.77 -20.17 0.20
CA ALA A 56 -1.32 -19.99 0.20
C ALA A 56 -0.82 -19.42 -1.13
N GLY A 57 -1.40 -19.87 -2.26
CA GLY A 57 -1.14 -19.32 -3.58
C GLY A 57 -1.54 -17.83 -3.68
N LEU A 58 -2.66 -17.43 -3.07
CA LEU A 58 -3.07 -16.04 -2.99
C LEU A 58 -2.10 -15.20 -2.15
N VAL A 59 -1.67 -15.69 -0.98
CA VAL A 59 -0.70 -14.96 -0.14
C VAL A 59 0.62 -14.75 -0.88
N LEU A 60 1.09 -15.74 -1.65
CA LEU A 60 2.28 -15.56 -2.50
C LEU A 60 2.11 -14.47 -3.55
N GLN A 61 0.91 -14.36 -4.16
CA GLN A 61 0.62 -13.27 -5.09
C GLN A 61 0.61 -11.92 -4.38
N VAL A 62 0.03 -11.84 -3.18
CA VAL A 62 0.00 -10.62 -2.37
C VAL A 62 1.41 -10.17 -1.99
N GLN A 63 2.29 -11.08 -1.56
CA GLN A 63 3.69 -10.79 -1.23
C GLN A 63 4.50 -10.25 -2.43
N GLY A 64 4.10 -10.62 -3.66
CA GLY A 64 4.68 -10.10 -4.90
C GLY A 64 4.02 -8.84 -5.46
N ALA A 65 2.97 -8.34 -4.81
CA ALA A 65 2.17 -7.20 -5.25
C ALA A 65 2.27 -6.02 -4.27
N THR A 66 1.71 -4.88 -4.68
CA THR A 66 1.56 -3.71 -3.81
C THR A 66 0.32 -3.90 -2.93
N MET A 67 0.48 -3.87 -1.61
CA MET A 67 -0.63 -3.91 -0.66
C MET A 67 -1.03 -2.49 -0.29
N SER A 68 -2.28 -2.10 -0.56
CA SER A 68 -2.79 -0.78 -0.20
C SER A 68 -3.65 -0.82 1.07
N SER A 69 -3.62 0.26 1.85
CA SER A 69 -4.44 0.47 3.04
C SER A 69 -5.36 1.67 2.81
N LEU A 70 -6.64 1.48 3.09
CA LEU A 70 -7.65 2.54 3.13
C LEU A 70 -8.10 2.78 4.58
N PRO A 71 -7.51 3.76 5.30
CA PRO A 71 -8.02 4.18 6.60
C PRO A 71 -9.37 4.90 6.46
N PHE A 72 -10.24 4.74 7.46
CA PHE A 72 -11.35 5.67 7.68
C PHE A 72 -11.16 6.35 9.03
N THR A 73 -10.85 7.65 9.00
CA THR A 73 -10.52 8.44 10.19
C THR A 73 -11.28 9.76 10.19
N GLY A 74 -11.13 10.55 11.26
CA GLY A 74 -11.68 11.91 11.30
C GLY A 74 -11.14 12.85 10.22
N ALA A 75 -10.07 12.48 9.51
CA ALA A 75 -9.53 13.26 8.40
C ALA A 75 -10.36 13.12 7.11
N ASN A 76 -11.05 12.00 6.90
CA ASN A 76 -11.67 11.66 5.61
C ASN A 76 -13.16 11.26 5.69
N ILE A 77 -13.68 11.01 6.89
CA ILE A 77 -15.10 10.72 7.16
C ILE A 77 -15.59 11.43 8.43
N ASP A 78 -16.90 11.66 8.53
CA ASP A 78 -17.56 11.94 9.80
C ASP A 78 -17.63 10.63 10.61
N THR A 79 -16.91 10.58 11.73
CA THR A 79 -16.86 9.38 12.59
C THR A 79 -18.01 9.33 13.61
N VAL A 80 -18.77 10.41 13.77
CA VAL A 80 -19.93 10.50 14.66
C VAL A 80 -21.22 10.15 13.90
N ASP A 81 -21.37 10.63 12.66
CA ASP A 81 -22.49 10.32 11.76
C ASP A 81 -21.99 9.91 10.35
N PRO A 82 -21.49 8.67 10.19
CA PRO A 82 -20.82 8.25 8.96
C PRO A 82 -21.78 8.07 7.78
N ASN A 83 -21.42 8.65 6.64
CA ASN A 83 -22.08 8.37 5.35
C ASN A 83 -21.60 7.03 4.77
N TYR A 84 -22.34 5.95 5.05
CA TYR A 84 -21.99 4.62 4.57
C TYR A 84 -22.04 4.45 3.05
N SER A 85 -22.82 5.24 2.32
CA SER A 85 -22.82 5.20 0.86
C SER A 85 -21.49 5.70 0.30
N GLN A 86 -20.95 6.76 0.90
CA GLN A 86 -19.63 7.28 0.56
C GLN A 86 -18.51 6.29 0.92
N ILE A 87 -18.58 5.66 2.10
CA ILE A 87 -17.63 4.61 2.52
C ILE A 87 -17.64 3.46 1.51
N ARG A 88 -18.82 2.96 1.11
CA ARG A 88 -18.95 1.89 0.11
C ARG A 88 -18.37 2.29 -1.25
N ALA A 89 -18.58 3.53 -1.69
CA ALA A 89 -18.00 4.04 -2.92
C ALA A 89 -16.47 4.02 -2.88
N ARG A 90 -15.86 4.52 -1.80
CA ARG A 90 -14.39 4.50 -1.63
C ARG A 90 -13.81 3.09 -1.58
N VAL A 91 -14.48 2.15 -0.88
CA VAL A 91 -14.08 0.74 -0.89
C VAL A 91 -14.18 0.16 -2.29
N TYR A 92 -15.24 0.47 -3.03
CA TYR A 92 -15.42 0.02 -4.41
C TYR A 92 -14.29 0.54 -5.31
N GLU A 93 -13.96 1.82 -5.23
CA GLU A 93 -12.85 2.43 -5.98
C GLU A 93 -11.51 1.79 -5.65
N ALA A 94 -11.23 1.55 -4.36
CA ALA A 94 -10.00 0.88 -3.92
C ALA A 94 -9.87 -0.57 -4.43
N LEU A 95 -11.00 -1.29 -4.56
CA LEU A 95 -11.03 -2.65 -5.11
C LEU A 95 -11.03 -2.68 -6.65
N ASN A 96 -11.32 -1.56 -7.31
CA ASN A 96 -11.39 -1.45 -8.77
C ASN A 96 -10.52 -0.30 -9.27
N PRO A 97 -9.18 -0.35 -9.06
CA PRO A 97 -8.30 0.72 -9.50
C PRO A 97 -8.38 0.85 -11.03
N THR A 98 -8.50 2.10 -11.50
CA THR A 98 -8.31 2.37 -12.92
C THR A 98 -6.86 2.01 -13.28
N PRO A 99 -6.61 1.24 -14.36
CA PRO A 99 -5.24 0.96 -14.79
C PRO A 99 -4.46 2.26 -14.91
N ALA A 100 -3.25 2.30 -14.34
CA ALA A 100 -2.36 3.42 -14.55
C ALA A 100 -2.13 3.59 -16.07
N PRO A 101 -2.12 4.83 -16.60
CA PRO A 101 -1.76 5.05 -17.99
C PRO A 101 -0.39 4.41 -18.25
N GLU A 102 -0.27 3.65 -19.34
CA GLU A 102 1.01 3.08 -19.74
C GLU A 102 2.04 4.22 -19.87
N PRO A 103 3.26 4.03 -19.34
CA PRO A 103 4.31 5.01 -19.57
C PRO A 103 4.47 5.18 -21.08
N PRO A 104 4.61 6.43 -21.58
CA PRO A 104 4.86 6.65 -22.99
C PRO A 104 6.09 5.83 -23.39
N PRO A 105 6.10 5.21 -24.59
CA PRO A 105 7.27 4.46 -25.03
C PRO A 105 8.48 5.38 -24.93
N GLU A 106 9.52 4.91 -24.23
CA GLU A 106 10.82 5.57 -24.22
C GLU A 106 11.28 5.67 -25.68
N GLU A 107 11.14 6.86 -26.27
CA GLU A 107 11.77 7.16 -27.54
C GLU A 107 13.28 7.03 -27.31
N ALA A 108 13.83 5.91 -27.80
CA ALA A 108 15.26 5.76 -27.96
C ALA A 108 15.75 6.91 -28.83
N THR A 109 16.30 7.94 -28.19
CA THR A 109 16.99 9.04 -28.86
C THR A 109 18.24 8.46 -29.50
N ALA A 110 18.09 8.06 -30.75
CA ALA A 110 19.21 7.69 -31.61
C ALA A 110 20.14 8.89 -31.74
N THR A 111 21.32 8.75 -31.15
CA THR A 111 22.48 9.60 -31.37
C THR A 111 22.67 9.84 -32.87
N ASN A 112 22.61 11.09 -33.28
CA ASN A 112 23.23 11.59 -34.51
C ASN A 112 23.78 12.98 -34.23
N ALA A 113 25.09 13.04 -34.03
CA ALA A 113 25.86 14.28 -34.18
C ALA A 113 25.84 14.70 -35.65
N PRO A 114 25.88 16.02 -35.92
CA PRO A 114 27.17 16.59 -36.28
C PRO A 114 27.51 17.91 -35.57
N GLU A 115 28.81 18.15 -35.45
CA GLU A 115 29.45 19.43 -35.12
C GLU A 115 28.98 20.55 -36.06
N ASP A 116 28.63 21.71 -35.50
CA ASP A 116 29.21 23.00 -35.91
C ASP A 116 29.07 24.06 -34.79
N GLU A 117 30.06 24.96 -34.75
CA GLU A 117 30.42 25.91 -33.70
C GLU A 117 29.44 27.10 -33.53
N ALA A 118 29.26 27.62 -32.29
CA ALA A 118 29.46 29.05 -31.91
C ALA A 118 28.79 29.48 -30.56
N GLN A 119 29.64 29.97 -29.64
CA GLN A 119 29.51 31.10 -28.69
C GLN A 119 28.40 31.12 -27.60
N GLU A 120 28.77 31.02 -26.30
CA GLU A 120 28.97 32.12 -25.29
C GLU A 120 27.64 32.83 -24.89
N THR A 121 27.04 32.72 -23.68
CA THR A 121 27.44 33.29 -22.37
C THR A 121 26.27 33.15 -21.34
N THR A 122 26.59 33.05 -20.01
CA THR A 122 25.85 33.59 -18.82
C THR A 122 24.44 32.98 -18.49
N GLU A 123 23.98 32.61 -17.27
CA GLU A 123 24.09 33.10 -15.88
C GLU A 123 23.62 32.03 -14.84
N ALA A 124 23.74 32.37 -13.55
CA ALA A 124 23.64 31.63 -12.28
C ALA A 124 22.36 30.80 -11.94
N PRO A 125 22.45 29.87 -10.95
CA PRO A 125 21.37 28.96 -10.54
C PRO A 125 20.36 29.62 -9.56
N PRO A 126 19.06 29.28 -9.60
CA PRO A 126 18.19 29.51 -8.47
C PRO A 126 18.28 28.33 -7.49
N GLU A 127 18.73 28.66 -6.30
CA GLU A 127 18.62 27.89 -5.07
C GLU A 127 17.13 27.82 -4.69
N GLU A 128 16.46 26.74 -5.08
CA GLU A 128 15.07 26.49 -4.69
C GLU A 128 15.06 25.88 -3.29
N ALA A 129 14.88 26.76 -2.31
CA ALA A 129 14.55 26.40 -0.95
C ALA A 129 13.28 25.54 -0.94
N ALA A 130 13.45 24.23 -0.79
CA ALA A 130 12.37 23.31 -0.50
C ALA A 130 11.76 23.69 0.87
N ALA A 131 10.73 24.52 0.83
CA ALA A 131 9.79 24.64 1.93
C ALA A 131 9.08 23.28 2.07
N THR A 132 9.50 22.49 3.06
CA THR A 132 8.76 21.31 3.48
C THR A 132 7.46 21.79 4.15
N THR A 133 6.42 21.96 3.34
CA THR A 133 5.05 21.98 3.84
C THR A 133 4.81 20.61 4.47
N SER A 134 4.72 20.58 5.79
CA SER A 134 4.19 19.42 6.50
C SER A 134 2.70 19.35 6.18
N GLU A 135 2.34 18.69 5.09
CA GLU A 135 0.95 18.33 4.82
C GLU A 135 0.47 17.40 5.94
N GLU A 136 -0.69 17.71 6.53
CA GLU A 136 -1.33 16.76 7.44
C GLU A 136 -1.79 15.55 6.62
N PRO A 137 -1.58 14.31 7.12
CA PRO A 137 -1.94 13.12 6.37
C PRO A 137 -3.45 13.10 6.12
N THR A 138 -3.84 13.00 4.85
CA THR A 138 -5.25 12.95 4.42
C THR A 138 -5.90 11.58 4.70
N ASP A 139 -5.11 10.59 5.13
CA ASP A 139 -5.53 9.22 5.39
C ASP A 139 -6.26 8.60 4.18
N GLU A 140 -5.77 8.86 2.97
CA GLU A 140 -6.32 8.32 1.73
C GLU A 140 -5.81 6.89 1.44
N LEU A 141 -6.19 6.32 0.28
CA LEU A 141 -5.70 5.00 -0.14
C LEU A 141 -4.21 5.10 -0.46
N GLU A 142 -3.39 4.40 0.31
CA GLU A 142 -1.92 4.47 0.18
C GLU A 142 -1.29 3.08 0.24
N ASP A 143 -0.09 2.95 -0.32
CA ASP A 143 0.74 1.75 -0.14
C ASP A 143 1.07 1.53 1.34
N VAL A 144 0.90 0.30 1.83
CA VAL A 144 1.11 -0.03 3.23
C VAL A 144 2.59 0.09 3.63
N GLY A 145 3.52 -0.15 2.71
CA GLY A 145 4.95 0.07 2.95
C GLY A 145 5.26 1.53 3.24
N ALA A 146 4.65 2.46 2.49
CA ALA A 146 4.76 3.89 2.76
C ALA A 146 4.10 4.31 4.09
N VAL A 147 2.97 3.70 4.46
CA VAL A 147 2.21 4.03 5.70
C VAL A 147 2.91 3.50 6.96
N CYS A 148 3.65 2.39 6.85
CA CYS A 148 4.23 1.66 7.98
C CYS A 148 5.75 1.80 8.14
N GLY A 149 6.42 2.47 7.19
CA GLY A 149 7.87 2.72 7.16
C GLY A 149 8.35 3.88 8.02
#